data_AF-A0A8J4F070-F1
#
_entry.id   AF-A0A8J4F070-F1
#
_cell.length_a   1.000
_cell.length_b   1.000
_cell.length_c   1.000
_cell.angle_alpha   90.00
_cell.angle_beta   90.00
_cell.angle_gamma   90.00
#
_symmetry.space_group_name_H-M   'P 1'
#
loop_
_entity.id
_entity.type
_entity.pdbx_description
1 polymer ?
#
loop_
_entity_poly.entity_id
_entity_poly.type
_entity_poly.pdbx_seq_one_letter_code
_entity_poly.pdbx_strand_id
1 'polypeptide(L)'
;MTGLTALIGFPQDGFHPWRADDICKHLAAAFKSIQPDELVTFDAGGVSGHPNHTSIYHAVRHFMTEMRSGQACGYNDRSGSGSGGGNRCRVYTLATHQLLLKFTGPLGVLVLLGASRLVSGPGSVVLFARDPSLSFRAMICHRSQLVWYRLLFVLFSTYTYANQLDHIGYLPLASRQGE
;
A
#
# COMPACT_ATOMS: atom_id res chain seq x y z
N MET A 1 27.47 17.86 24.84
CA MET A 1 26.26 18.17 24.05
C MET A 1 25.87 16.91 23.28
N THR A 2 25.09 16.06 23.92
CA THR A 2 24.59 14.79 23.38
C THR A 2 23.40 15.06 22.48
N GLY A 3 23.65 15.12 21.17
CA GLY A 3 22.59 15.14 20.16
C GLY A 3 22.01 13.75 20.01
N LEU A 4 20.95 13.46 20.76
CA LEU A 4 20.09 12.31 20.53
C LEU A 4 19.32 12.57 19.23
N THR A 5 19.89 12.18 18.10
CA THR A 5 19.11 12.01 16.87
C THR A 5 18.13 10.89 17.16
N ALA A 6 16.89 11.24 17.49
CA ALA A 6 15.79 10.30 17.52
C ALA A 6 15.61 9.77 16.09
N LEU A 7 16.32 8.69 15.77
CA LEU A 7 15.92 7.77 14.72
C LEU A 7 14.49 7.36 15.09
N ILE A 8 13.52 7.91 14.37
CA ILE A 8 12.12 7.50 14.47
C ILE A 8 12.14 6.00 14.25
N GLY A 9 11.95 5.22 15.32
CA GLY A 9 12.05 3.77 15.27
C GLY A 9 11.02 3.24 14.28
N PHE A 10 11.48 2.61 13.21
CA PHE A 10 10.61 1.83 12.35
C PHE A 10 9.93 0.74 13.22
N PRO A 11 8.65 0.41 12.99
CA PRO A 11 8.01 -0.70 13.67
C PRO A 11 8.87 -1.95 13.58
N GLN A 12 9.03 -2.67 14.69
CA GLN A 12 9.84 -3.87 14.71
C GLN A 12 9.24 -4.91 13.74
N ASP A 13 10.07 -5.45 12.85
CA ASP A 13 9.62 -6.48 11.92
C ASP A 13 9.37 -7.81 12.67
N GLY A 14 8.43 -8.60 12.17
CA GLY A 14 8.00 -9.85 12.80
C GLY A 14 6.50 -10.11 12.65
N PHE A 15 6.04 -11.25 13.17
CA PHE A 15 4.65 -11.68 13.08
C PHE A 15 3.82 -11.15 14.26
N HIS A 16 3.64 -9.85 14.35
CA HIS A 16 2.84 -9.21 15.41
C HIS A 16 2.27 -7.88 14.91
N PRO A 17 1.07 -7.45 15.35
CA PRO A 17 0.48 -6.20 14.86
C PRO A 17 1.37 -4.98 15.13
N TRP A 18 1.52 -4.13 14.13
CA TRP A 18 2.14 -2.82 14.29
C TRP A 18 1.15 -1.82 14.87
N ARG A 19 1.67 -0.86 15.65
CA ARG A 19 0.88 0.21 16.25
C ARG A 19 0.44 1.22 15.21
N ALA A 20 -0.85 1.56 15.22
CA ALA A 20 -1.42 2.53 14.29
C ALA A 20 -0.77 3.92 14.41
N ASP A 21 -0.49 4.39 15.63
CA ASP A 21 0.14 5.70 15.87
C ASP A 21 1.47 5.84 15.14
N ASP A 22 2.29 4.80 15.15
CA ASP A 22 3.62 4.83 14.54
C ASP A 22 3.49 4.83 13.02
N ILE A 23 2.58 4.01 12.46
CA ILE A 23 2.30 4.03 11.02
C ILE A 23 1.78 5.40 10.59
N CYS A 24 0.83 5.99 11.32
CA CYS A 24 0.28 7.31 11.03
C CYS A 24 1.35 8.42 11.03
N LYS A 25 2.30 8.38 11.98
CA LYS A 25 3.43 9.33 12.00
C LYS A 25 4.30 9.21 10.74
N HIS A 26 4.61 7.98 10.31
CA HIS A 26 5.40 7.73 9.10
C HIS A 26 4.64 8.17 7.84
N LEU A 27 3.33 7.89 7.77
CA LEU A 27 2.46 8.37 6.69
C LEU A 27 2.44 9.90 6.62
N ALA A 28 2.22 10.58 7.74
CA ALA A 28 2.21 12.04 7.78
C ALA A 28 3.56 12.65 7.32
N ALA A 29 4.67 12.07 7.78
CA ALA A 29 6.00 12.49 7.36
C ALA A 29 6.23 12.30 5.85
N ALA A 30 5.88 11.12 5.31
CA ALA A 30 6.01 10.82 3.89
C ALA A 30 5.12 11.71 3.01
N PHE A 31 3.88 11.97 3.43
CA PHE A 31 2.97 12.86 2.72
C PHE A 31 3.46 14.31 2.70
N LYS A 32 4.08 14.77 3.78
CA LYS A 32 4.70 16.10 3.84
C LYS A 32 5.89 16.23 2.90
N SER A 33 6.72 15.19 2.77
CA SER A 33 7.94 15.25 1.97
C SER A 33 7.73 14.94 0.49
N ILE A 34 6.89 13.96 0.17
CA ILE A 34 6.71 13.45 -1.20
C ILE A 34 5.51 14.10 -1.90
N GLN A 35 4.44 14.40 -1.14
CA GLN A 35 3.13 14.79 -1.68
C GLN A 35 2.67 13.87 -2.83
N PRO A 36 2.47 12.57 -2.56
CA PRO A 36 2.22 11.58 -3.59
C PRO A 36 0.84 11.75 -4.24
N ASP A 37 0.76 11.66 -5.58
CA ASP A 37 -0.52 11.64 -6.29
C ASP A 37 -1.33 10.35 -6.05
N GLU A 38 -0.64 9.26 -5.73
CA GLU A 38 -1.21 7.93 -5.50
C GLU A 38 -0.52 7.24 -4.30
N LEU A 39 -1.33 6.65 -3.41
CA LEU A 39 -0.90 5.78 -2.31
C LEU A 39 -1.46 4.38 -2.57
N VAL A 40 -0.57 3.40 -2.72
CA VAL A 40 -0.94 1.98 -2.78
C VAL A 40 -0.60 1.32 -1.43
N THR A 41 -1.54 0.58 -0.86
CA THR A 41 -1.40 -0.12 0.41
C THR A 41 -2.02 -1.52 0.37
N PHE A 42 -1.97 -2.28 1.46
CA PHE A 42 -2.64 -3.57 1.59
C PHE A 42 -4.14 -3.42 1.86
N ASP A 43 -4.92 -4.44 1.54
CA ASP A 43 -6.31 -4.55 1.97
C ASP A 43 -6.44 -5.19 3.37
N ALA A 44 -7.68 -5.40 3.83
CA ALA A 44 -7.96 -6.04 5.11
C ALA A 44 -7.39 -7.47 5.22
N GLY A 45 -7.27 -8.18 4.09
CA GLY A 45 -6.73 -9.53 4.02
C GLY A 45 -5.22 -9.60 4.16
N GLY A 46 -4.51 -8.47 4.07
CA GLY A 46 -3.08 -8.39 4.34
C GLY A 46 -2.22 -9.29 3.43
N VAL A 47 -2.68 -9.51 2.20
CA VAL A 47 -2.16 -10.49 1.22
C VAL A 47 -2.32 -11.93 1.69
N SER A 48 -1.70 -12.31 2.80
CA SER A 48 -1.72 -13.66 3.37
C SER A 48 -2.21 -13.70 4.82
N GLY A 49 -2.91 -12.65 5.26
CA GLY A 49 -3.30 -12.48 6.66
C GLY A 49 -2.15 -12.04 7.58
N HIS A 50 -1.11 -11.40 7.03
CA HIS A 50 0.04 -10.99 7.84
C HIS A 50 -0.33 -9.80 8.75
N PRO A 51 -0.10 -9.88 10.08
CA PRO A 51 -0.51 -8.84 11.02
C PRO A 51 -0.05 -7.43 10.63
N ASN A 52 1.20 -7.28 10.19
CA ASN A 52 1.77 -5.99 9.79
C ASN A 52 1.00 -5.38 8.61
N HIS A 53 0.65 -6.19 7.60
CA HIS A 53 -0.08 -5.71 6.43
C HIS A 53 -1.50 -5.26 6.81
N THR A 54 -2.18 -6.05 7.64
CA THR A 54 -3.50 -5.71 8.17
C THR A 54 -3.44 -4.45 9.06
N SER A 55 -2.42 -4.29 9.90
CA SER A 55 -2.18 -3.07 10.68
C SER A 55 -2.02 -1.84 9.78
N ILE A 56 -1.27 -1.94 8.68
CA ILE A 56 -1.10 -0.84 7.72
C ILE A 56 -2.44 -0.48 7.08
N TYR A 57 -3.24 -1.46 6.64
CA TYR A 57 -4.57 -1.21 6.09
C TYR A 57 -5.44 -0.41 7.08
N HIS A 58 -5.54 -0.86 8.33
CA HIS A 58 -6.34 -0.18 9.33
C HIS A 58 -5.81 1.21 9.69
N ALA A 59 -4.48 1.37 9.78
CA ALA A 59 -3.87 2.67 10.05
C ALA A 59 -4.13 3.67 8.91
N VAL A 60 -4.01 3.26 7.65
CA VAL A 60 -4.34 4.11 6.49
C VAL A 60 -5.83 4.49 6.52
N ARG A 61 -6.73 3.54 6.79
CA ARG A 61 -8.17 3.81 6.91
C ARG A 61 -8.48 4.80 8.04
N HIS A 62 -7.83 4.64 9.19
CA HIS A 62 -7.95 5.55 10.32
C HIS A 62 -7.46 6.96 9.95
N PHE A 63 -6.27 7.07 9.34
CA PHE A 63 -5.70 8.32 8.88
C PHE A 63 -6.61 9.05 7.87
N MET A 64 -7.25 8.30 6.95
CA MET A 64 -8.23 8.87 6.02
C MET A 64 -9.46 9.43 6.71
N THR A 65 -9.96 8.78 7.77
CA THR A 65 -11.11 9.27 8.54
C THR A 65 -10.75 10.53 9.32
N GLU A 66 -9.61 10.53 10.00
CA GLU A 66 -9.08 11.67 10.77
C GLU A 66 -8.84 12.91 9.90
N MET A 67 -8.34 12.71 8.68
CA MET A 67 -8.15 13.78 7.70
C MET A 67 -9.49 14.37 7.22
N ARG A 68 -10.54 13.54 7.12
CA ARG A 68 -11.89 14.02 6.75
C ARG A 68 -12.58 14.76 7.89
N SER A 69 -12.31 14.39 9.14
CA SER A 69 -12.86 15.08 10.32
C SER A 69 -12.08 16.35 10.71
N GLY A 70 -10.95 16.62 10.05
CA GLY A 70 -10.10 17.78 10.36
C GLY A 70 -9.32 17.64 11.68
N GLN A 71 -9.14 16.40 12.18
CA GLN A 71 -8.50 16.10 13.47
C GLN A 71 -7.14 15.40 13.32
N ALA A 72 -6.63 15.22 12.11
CA ALA A 72 -5.41 14.45 11.85
C ALA A 72 -4.20 14.90 12.70
N CYS A 73 -3.68 13.96 13.49
CA CYS A 73 -2.53 14.14 14.35
C CYS A 73 -1.27 14.56 13.55
N GLY A 74 -0.85 15.81 13.72
CA GLY A 74 0.40 16.33 13.16
C GLY A 74 0.35 16.77 11.70
N TYR A 75 -0.81 16.70 11.03
CA TYR A 75 -1.01 17.26 9.69
C TYR A 75 -2.01 18.42 9.76
N ASN A 76 -1.48 19.64 9.88
CA ASN A 76 -2.30 20.84 9.78
C ASN A 76 -2.61 21.12 8.31
N ASP A 77 -3.80 20.72 7.88
CA ASP A 77 -4.37 21.23 6.64
C ASP A 77 -4.72 22.70 6.84
N ARG A 78 -3.89 23.61 6.28
CA ARG A 78 -4.22 25.04 6.21
C ARG A 78 -5.25 25.34 5.12
N SER A 79 -5.70 24.34 4.38
CA SER A 79 -6.73 24.46 3.35
C SER A 79 -8.10 24.21 3.99
N GLY A 80 -8.59 25.23 4.71
CA GLY A 80 -9.89 25.18 5.36
C GLY A 80 -11.00 24.78 4.40
N SER A 81 -11.99 24.06 4.95
CA SER A 81 -13.37 23.89 4.50
C SER A 81 -13.79 24.82 3.36
N GLY A 82 -13.44 24.45 2.13
CA GLY A 82 -13.69 25.24 0.93
C GLY A 82 -13.77 24.29 -0.25
N SER A 83 -14.97 24.13 -0.79
CA SER A 83 -15.22 23.41 -2.03
C SER A 83 -14.43 24.07 -3.17
N GLY A 84 -13.24 23.56 -3.51
CA GLY A 84 -12.46 24.09 -4.63
C GLY A 84 -11.01 23.64 -4.70
N GLY A 85 -10.75 22.58 -5.47
CA GLY A 85 -9.50 22.45 -6.24
C GLY A 85 -8.18 22.11 -5.52
N GLY A 86 -8.18 21.68 -4.25
CA GLY A 86 -6.96 21.14 -3.62
C GLY A 86 -6.53 19.82 -4.27
N ASN A 87 -5.21 19.62 -4.47
CA ASN A 87 -4.66 18.38 -5.00
C ASN A 87 -5.05 17.20 -4.08
N ARG A 88 -5.45 16.07 -4.66
CA ARG A 88 -5.93 14.90 -3.90
C ARG A 88 -5.09 13.68 -4.22
N CYS A 89 -4.56 13.03 -3.19
CA CYS A 89 -3.91 11.73 -3.31
C CYS A 89 -4.98 10.64 -3.45
N ARG A 90 -4.89 9.82 -4.50
CA ARG A 90 -5.75 8.63 -4.68
C ARG A 90 -5.22 7.48 -3.86
N VAL A 91 -6.08 6.81 -3.09
CA VAL A 91 -5.68 5.69 -2.24
C VAL A 91 -6.24 4.39 -2.80
N TYR A 92 -5.34 3.42 -3.03
CA TYR A 92 -5.63 2.11 -3.57
C TYR A 92 -5.19 1.01 -2.60
N THR A 93 -5.95 -0.08 -2.53
CA THR A 93 -5.60 -1.29 -1.78
C THR A 93 -5.32 -2.45 -2.71
N LEU A 94 -4.24 -3.19 -2.48
CA LEU A 94 -3.92 -4.43 -3.17
C LEU A 94 -4.85 -5.55 -2.69
N ALA A 95 -5.63 -6.12 -3.61
CA ALA A 95 -6.59 -7.16 -3.30
C ALA A 95 -5.91 -8.47 -2.85
N THR A 96 -6.42 -9.05 -1.77
CA THR A 96 -6.00 -10.36 -1.28
C THR A 96 -6.66 -11.47 -2.10
N HIS A 97 -5.84 -12.26 -2.81
CA HIS A 97 -6.31 -13.40 -3.60
C HIS A 97 -6.48 -14.66 -2.73
N GLN A 98 -7.45 -15.50 -3.10
CA GLN A 98 -7.62 -16.83 -2.54
C GLN A 98 -6.32 -17.66 -2.69
N LEU A 99 -6.00 -18.51 -1.72
CA LEU A 99 -4.74 -19.27 -1.67
C LEU A 99 -4.47 -20.05 -2.96
N LEU A 100 -5.48 -20.74 -3.49
CA LEU A 100 -5.33 -21.53 -4.73
C LEU A 100 -4.97 -20.64 -5.91
N LEU A 101 -5.68 -19.51 -6.08
CA LEU A 101 -5.40 -18.58 -7.16
C LEU A 101 -3.99 -18.01 -7.01
N LYS A 102 -3.61 -17.64 -5.79
CA LYS A 102 -2.32 -17.02 -5.47
C LYS A 102 -1.13 -17.83 -5.95
N PHE A 103 -1.18 -19.16 -5.96
CA PHE A 103 -0.05 -20.04 -6.30
C PHE A 103 -0.14 -20.71 -7.67
N THR A 104 -1.03 -20.23 -8.56
CA THR A 104 -1.16 -20.77 -9.93
C THR A 104 -0.39 -19.98 -10.98
N GLY A 105 0.32 -18.92 -10.58
CA GLY A 105 1.17 -18.12 -11.46
C GLY A 105 0.41 -17.54 -12.66
N PRO A 106 0.92 -17.67 -13.90
CA PRO A 106 0.26 -17.16 -15.11
C PRO A 106 -1.13 -17.74 -15.36
N LEU A 107 -1.39 -18.99 -14.98
CA LEU A 107 -2.70 -19.62 -15.17
C LEU A 107 -3.77 -18.93 -14.31
N GLY A 108 -3.39 -18.50 -13.10
CA GLY A 108 -4.27 -17.73 -12.23
C GLY A 108 -4.65 -16.37 -12.81
N VAL A 109 -3.78 -15.78 -13.63
CA VAL A 109 -4.10 -14.52 -14.33
C VAL A 109 -5.24 -14.71 -15.34
N LEU A 110 -5.26 -15.84 -16.06
CA LEU A 110 -6.35 -16.15 -16.99
C LEU A 110 -7.69 -16.32 -16.25
N VAL A 111 -7.66 -16.98 -15.09
CA VAL A 111 -8.83 -17.11 -14.22
C VAL A 111 -9.27 -15.75 -13.69
N LEU A 112 -8.33 -14.91 -13.22
CA LEU A 112 -8.61 -13.55 -12.75
C LEU A 112 -9.18 -12.68 -13.86
N LEU A 113 -8.72 -12.79 -15.10
CA LEU A 113 -9.25 -12.07 -16.25
C LEU A 113 -10.70 -12.46 -16.57
N GLY A 114 -11.05 -13.73 -16.44
CA GLY A 114 -12.43 -14.20 -16.59
C GLY A 114 -13.32 -13.76 -15.44
N ALA A 115 -12.82 -13.89 -14.21
CA ALA A 115 -13.56 -13.55 -12.99
C ALA A 115 -13.65 -12.04 -12.73
N SER A 116 -12.68 -11.23 -13.19
CA SER A 116 -12.66 -9.78 -12.97
C SER A 116 -13.86 -9.10 -13.60
N ARG A 117 -14.39 -9.63 -14.70
CA ARG A 117 -15.65 -9.17 -15.31
C ARG A 117 -16.87 -9.37 -14.42
N LEU A 118 -16.80 -10.29 -13.46
CA LEU A 118 -17.89 -10.65 -12.54
C LEU A 118 -17.68 -10.09 -11.13
N VAL A 119 -16.42 -9.89 -10.72
CA VAL A 119 -16.04 -9.59 -9.34
C VAL A 119 -15.53 -8.14 -9.14
N SER A 120 -15.07 -7.47 -10.20
CA SER A 120 -14.49 -6.12 -10.06
C SER A 120 -15.59 -5.09 -9.76
N GLY A 121 -15.46 -4.40 -8.63
CA GLY A 121 -16.35 -3.31 -8.25
C GLY A 121 -16.06 -2.02 -9.03
N PRO A 122 -16.93 -1.00 -8.93
CA PRO A 122 -16.68 0.32 -9.50
C PRO A 122 -15.39 0.90 -8.90
N GLY A 123 -14.35 1.10 -9.72
CA GLY A 123 -13.06 1.66 -9.28
C GLY A 123 -11.95 0.64 -9.00
N SER A 124 -12.20 -0.65 -9.23
CA SER A 124 -11.16 -1.68 -9.25
C SER A 124 -10.40 -1.65 -10.58
N VAL A 125 -9.07 -1.68 -10.53
CA VAL A 125 -8.20 -1.76 -11.71
C VAL A 125 -7.26 -2.96 -11.60
N VAL A 126 -7.08 -3.69 -12.70
CA VAL A 126 -6.12 -4.81 -12.76
C VAL A 126 -4.89 -4.37 -13.55
N LEU A 127 -3.74 -4.37 -12.88
CA LEU A 127 -2.45 -4.03 -13.45
C LEU A 127 -1.70 -5.30 -13.83
N PHE A 128 -1.39 -5.44 -15.12
CA PHE A 128 -0.57 -6.54 -15.62
C PHE A 128 0.90 -6.14 -15.62
N ALA A 129 1.75 -7.00 -15.06
CA ALA A 129 3.20 -6.80 -15.06
C ALA A 129 3.71 -6.87 -16.51
N ARG A 130 4.22 -5.75 -17.01
CA ARG A 130 4.82 -5.68 -18.35
C ARG A 130 6.03 -6.61 -18.50
N ASP A 131 6.82 -6.69 -17.44
CA ASP A 131 8.01 -7.54 -17.37
C ASP A 131 8.06 -8.27 -16.02
N PRO A 132 7.50 -9.49 -15.92
CA PRO A 132 7.59 -10.30 -14.71
C PRO A 132 9.03 -10.63 -14.30
N SER A 133 9.99 -10.60 -15.25
CA SER A 133 11.40 -10.88 -14.97
C SER A 133 12.01 -9.88 -13.99
N LEU A 134 11.46 -8.67 -13.91
CA LEU A 134 11.90 -7.62 -13.00
C LEU A 134 11.77 -8.04 -11.52
N SER A 135 10.68 -8.71 -11.16
CA SER A 135 10.48 -9.24 -9.79
C SER A 135 11.54 -10.27 -9.42
N PHE A 136 11.93 -11.14 -10.36
CA PHE A 136 13.00 -12.12 -10.15
C PHE A 136 14.36 -11.45 -10.02
N ARG A 137 14.67 -10.52 -10.93
CA ARG A 137 15.94 -9.79 -10.92
C ARG A 137 16.11 -9.00 -9.63
N ALA A 138 15.06 -8.29 -9.21
CA ALA A 138 15.04 -7.58 -7.94
C ALA A 138 15.29 -8.54 -6.77
N MET A 139 14.65 -9.72 -6.78
CA MET A 139 14.86 -10.71 -5.73
C MET A 139 16.32 -11.22 -5.68
N ILE A 140 16.93 -11.46 -6.85
CA ILE A 140 18.33 -11.92 -6.96
C ILE A 140 19.32 -10.87 -6.45
N CYS A 141 19.02 -9.58 -6.57
CA CYS A 141 19.87 -8.52 -6.02
C CYS A 141 19.96 -8.57 -4.47
N HIS A 142 18.96 -9.11 -3.78
CA HIS A 142 18.94 -9.19 -2.31
C HIS A 142 19.42 -10.55 -1.81
N ARG A 143 20.73 -10.79 -1.94
CA ARG A 143 21.39 -12.08 -1.67
C ARG A 143 21.08 -12.69 -0.29
N SER A 144 20.94 -11.87 0.76
CA SER A 144 20.59 -12.32 2.12
C SER A 144 19.13 -12.75 2.28
N GLN A 145 18.26 -12.34 1.36
CA GLN A 145 16.83 -12.66 1.36
C GLN A 145 16.45 -13.79 0.38
N LEU A 146 17.43 -14.32 -0.36
CA LEU A 146 17.28 -15.41 -1.32
C LEU A 146 17.14 -16.77 -0.64
N VAL A 147 15.97 -17.00 -0.04
CA VAL A 147 15.57 -18.32 0.44
C VAL A 147 14.71 -19.01 -0.62
N TRP A 148 14.91 -20.32 -0.81
CA TRP A 148 14.28 -21.09 -1.90
C TRP A 148 12.76 -20.91 -2.00
N TYR A 149 12.05 -20.86 -0.87
CA TYR A 149 10.60 -20.66 -0.85
C TYR A 149 10.17 -19.28 -1.34
N ARG A 150 11.02 -18.26 -1.18
CA ARG A 150 10.77 -16.91 -1.68
C ARG A 150 10.92 -16.86 -3.19
N LEU A 151 11.87 -17.61 -3.76
CA LEU A 151 11.99 -17.77 -5.20
C LEU A 151 10.75 -18.48 -5.78
N LEU A 152 10.28 -19.55 -5.13
CA LEU A 152 9.04 -20.22 -5.52
C LEU A 152 7.84 -19.28 -5.45
N PHE A 153 7.76 -18.44 -4.41
CA PHE A 153 6.71 -17.42 -4.33
C PHE A 153 6.77 -16.46 -5.50
N VAL A 154 7.94 -15.91 -5.86
CA VAL A 154 8.03 -15.01 -7.03
C VAL A 154 7.66 -15.75 -8.34
N LEU A 155 8.01 -17.04 -8.47
CA LEU A 155 7.66 -17.86 -9.65
C LEU A 155 6.17 -18.13 -9.79
N PHE A 156 5.55 -18.61 -8.73
CA PHE A 156 4.20 -19.15 -8.77
C PHE A 156 3.15 -18.16 -8.27
N SER A 157 3.55 -16.98 -7.79
CA SER A 157 2.59 -15.99 -7.34
C SER A 157 1.90 -15.32 -8.51
N THR A 158 0.57 -15.24 -8.47
CA THR A 158 -0.19 -14.36 -9.38
C THR A 158 0.24 -12.90 -9.29
N TYR A 159 0.70 -12.43 -8.12
CA TYR A 159 1.13 -11.05 -7.93
C TYR A 159 2.35 -10.65 -8.77
N THR A 160 3.16 -11.62 -9.19
CA THR A 160 4.26 -11.38 -10.13
C THR A 160 3.76 -10.99 -11.52
N TYR A 161 2.52 -11.34 -11.86
CA TYR A 161 1.97 -11.21 -13.21
C TYR A 161 0.78 -10.23 -13.28
N ALA A 162 -0.11 -10.23 -12.29
CA ALA A 162 -1.27 -9.36 -12.24
C ALA A 162 -1.59 -8.94 -10.80
N ASN A 163 -1.84 -7.65 -10.62
CA ASN A 163 -2.17 -7.03 -9.34
C ASN A 163 -3.49 -6.29 -9.47
N GLN A 164 -4.50 -6.71 -8.70
CA GLN A 164 -5.75 -5.97 -8.61
C GLN A 164 -5.63 -4.90 -7.52
N LEU A 165 -5.92 -3.65 -7.89
CA LEU A 165 -5.95 -2.50 -7.00
C LEU A 165 -7.38 -1.96 -6.92
N ASP A 166 -7.89 -1.85 -5.69
CA ASP A 166 -9.21 -1.31 -5.42
C ASP A 166 -9.12 0.12 -4.87
N HIS A 167 -9.81 1.07 -5.50
CA HIS A 167 -9.82 2.45 -5.05
C HIS A 167 -10.69 2.63 -3.80
N ILE A 168 -10.10 3.08 -2.69
CA ILE A 168 -10.81 3.24 -1.40
C ILE A 168 -11.12 4.70 -1.04
N GLY A 169 -10.64 5.66 -1.84
CA GLY A 169 -10.97 7.07 -1.72
C GLY A 169 -9.77 8.00 -1.87
N TYR A 170 -9.97 9.26 -1.46
CA TYR A 170 -8.99 10.32 -1.61
C TYR A 170 -8.51 10.86 -0.26
N LEU A 171 -7.25 11.28 -0.22
CA LEU A 171 -6.65 12.06 0.86
C LEU A 171 -6.38 13.50 0.36
N PRO A 172 -6.74 14.54 1.14
CA PRO A 172 -6.38 15.91 0.78
C PRO A 172 -4.86 16.08 0.88
N LEU A 173 -4.27 16.78 -0.10
CA LEU A 173 -2.88 17.23 -0.04
C LEU A 173 -2.85 18.74 0.11
N ALA A 174 -1.99 19.24 1.01
CA ALA A 174 -1.64 20.64 1.08
C ALA A 174 -1.12 21.13 -0.29
N SER A 175 -1.50 22.34 -0.67
CA SER A 175 -1.01 22.98 -1.89
C SER A 175 0.53 23.03 -1.88
N ARG A 176 1.16 22.64 -3.00
CA ARG A 176 2.58 22.91 -3.24
C ARG A 176 2.77 24.43 -3.14
N GLN A 177 3.48 24.91 -2.12
CA GLN A 177 4.02 26.27 -2.18
C GLN A 177 5.05 26.26 -3.31
N GLY A 178 4.81 27.12 -4.30
CA GLY A 178 5.44 27.10 -5.61
C GLY A 178 6.97 27.18 -5.56
N GLU A 179 7.55 26.58 -6.61
CA GLU A 179 8.89 26.87 -7.11
C GLU A 179 9.04 28.36 -7.51
#